data_AF-A0A6A6GGR2-F1
#
_entry.id   AF-A0A6A6GGR2-F1
#
_cell.length_a   1.000
_cell.length_b   1.000
_cell.length_c   1.000
_cell.angle_alpha   90.00
_cell.angle_beta   90.00
_cell.angle_gamma   90.00
#
_symmetry.space_group_name_H-M   'P 1'
#
loop_
_entity.id
_entity.type
_entity.pdbx_description
1 polymer ?
#
loop_
_entity_poly.entity_id
_entity_poly.type
_entity_poly.pdbx_seq_one_letter_code
_entity_poly.pdbx_strand_id
1 'polypeptide(L)'
;FRAELGQASEYVGTPSKKMDALWDAIIDLPMILIDAETMNRLEQQTSNAKGRNGKYYAMVEVFHQLHCLNMLRKSTRREYYQKDSALGDAEHIGLIHHCIDILRQVLMCNADTGLITFTDVGQDEWPSPRFSTKHTCRNYSAVVEWV
;
A
#
# COMPACT_ATOMS: atom_id res chain seq x y z
N PHE A 1 -16.54 -10.22 -0.07
CA PHE A 1 -16.39 -8.77 0.17
C PHE A 1 -17.72 -8.17 0.56
N ARG A 2 -17.72 -7.10 1.35
CA ARG A 2 -18.91 -6.28 1.60
C ARG A 2 -18.68 -4.96 0.87
N ALA A 3 -19.03 -4.91 -0.41
CA ALA A 3 -18.65 -3.80 -1.28
C ALA A 3 -19.73 -3.47 -2.31
N GLU A 4 -21.00 -3.68 -1.98
CA GLU A 4 -22.10 -3.28 -2.86
C GLU A 4 -22.18 -1.75 -2.97
N LEU A 5 -22.68 -1.24 -4.10
CA LEU A 5 -22.95 0.19 -4.26
C LEU A 5 -23.96 0.65 -3.19
N GLY A 6 -23.63 1.73 -2.47
CA GLY A 6 -24.46 2.26 -1.39
C GLY A 6 -24.30 1.55 -0.03
N GLN A 7 -23.51 0.48 0.05
CA GLN A 7 -23.17 -0.13 1.33
C GLN A 7 -22.20 0.77 2.12
N ALA A 8 -22.52 1.04 3.39
CA ALA A 8 -21.64 1.83 4.26
C ALA A 8 -20.35 1.06 4.62
N SER A 9 -19.22 1.77 4.62
CA SER A 9 -17.91 1.29 5.09
C SER A 9 -17.29 2.33 6.02
N GLU A 10 -16.60 1.87 7.07
CA GLU A 10 -15.90 2.76 8.01
C GLU A 10 -14.56 3.27 7.48
N TYR A 11 -14.12 2.76 6.32
CA TYR A 11 -12.84 3.12 5.68
C TYR A 11 -12.98 4.21 4.61
N VAL A 12 -14.20 4.63 4.28
CA VAL A 12 -14.46 5.68 3.28
C VAL A 12 -15.66 6.54 3.70
N GLY A 13 -15.80 7.73 3.11
CA GLY A 13 -16.84 8.69 3.50
C GLY A 13 -16.29 10.03 3.94
N THR A 14 -17.04 10.74 4.77
CA THR A 14 -16.60 12.03 5.32
C THR A 14 -15.34 11.81 6.18
N PRO A 15 -14.25 12.56 5.94
CA PRO A 15 -13.04 12.48 6.75
C PRO A 15 -13.30 12.56 8.25
N SER A 16 -12.66 11.68 9.02
CA SER A 16 -12.76 11.66 10.47
C SER A 16 -11.53 11.03 11.10
N LYS A 17 -11.20 11.44 12.33
CA LYS A 17 -10.11 10.82 13.12
C LYS A 17 -10.29 9.32 13.30
N LYS A 18 -11.54 8.86 13.41
CA LYS A 18 -11.86 7.43 13.52
C LYS A 18 -11.46 6.68 12.26
N MET A 19 -11.81 7.20 11.09
CA MET A 19 -11.45 6.58 9.81
C MET A 19 -9.92 6.60 9.61
N ASP A 20 -9.25 7.71 9.93
CA ASP A 20 -7.79 7.77 9.83
C ASP A 20 -7.13 6.71 10.73
N ALA A 21 -7.58 6.54 11.98
CA ALA A 21 -7.08 5.49 12.86
C ALA A 21 -7.31 4.06 12.34
N LEU A 22 -8.44 3.81 11.64
CA LEU A 22 -8.70 2.51 11.00
C LEU A 22 -7.73 2.23 9.86
N TRP A 23 -7.36 3.26 9.09
CA TRP A 23 -6.35 3.14 8.03
C TRP A 23 -4.95 2.96 8.60
N ASP A 24 -4.58 3.72 9.61
CA ASP A 24 -3.27 3.62 10.26
C ASP A 24 -3.06 2.21 10.82
N ALA A 25 -4.10 1.60 11.41
CA ALA A 25 -4.05 0.23 11.92
C ALA A 25 -3.75 -0.86 10.87
N ILE A 26 -3.95 -0.59 9.58
CA ILE A 26 -3.69 -1.54 8.48
C ILE A 26 -2.50 -1.13 7.59
N ILE A 27 -1.86 0.01 7.88
CA ILE A 27 -0.74 0.56 7.10
C ILE A 27 0.52 0.70 7.95
N ASP A 28 0.41 1.25 9.16
CA ASP A 28 1.53 1.56 10.04
C ASP A 28 1.99 0.31 10.81
N LEU A 29 2.48 -0.66 10.05
CA LEU A 29 3.04 -1.89 10.58
C LEU A 29 4.57 -1.85 10.54
N PRO A 30 5.24 -2.46 11.53
CA PRO A 30 6.68 -2.34 11.67
C PRO A 30 7.42 -3.00 10.50
N MET A 31 8.54 -2.40 10.12
CA MET A 31 9.53 -3.09 9.30
C MET A 31 9.96 -4.39 9.99
N ILE A 32 10.17 -5.43 9.19
CA ILE A 32 10.70 -6.71 9.65
C ILE A 32 12.21 -6.77 9.42
N LEU A 33 12.87 -7.70 10.11
CA LEU A 33 14.27 -8.03 9.88
C LEU A 33 14.37 -9.41 9.23
N ILE A 34 15.00 -9.47 8.05
CA ILE A 34 15.26 -10.70 7.32
C ILE A 34 16.75 -11.06 7.38
N ASP A 35 17.06 -12.35 7.34
CA ASP A 35 18.45 -12.84 7.31
C ASP A 35 19.06 -12.75 5.90
N ALA A 36 20.38 -12.98 5.84
CA ALA A 36 21.13 -12.97 4.58
C ALA A 36 20.65 -14.05 3.60
N GLU A 37 20.22 -15.22 4.09
CA GLU A 37 19.68 -16.29 3.25
C GLU A 37 18.41 -15.81 2.53
N THR A 38 17.46 -15.23 3.27
CA THR A 38 16.23 -14.67 2.71
C THR A 38 16.54 -13.53 1.75
N MET A 39 17.45 -12.62 2.11
CA MET A 39 17.87 -11.52 1.24
C MET A 39 18.45 -12.04 -0.09
N ASN A 40 19.27 -13.09 -0.05
CA ASN A 40 19.86 -13.70 -1.25
C ASN A 40 18.79 -14.36 -2.14
N ARG A 41 17.76 -14.99 -1.56
CA ARG A 41 16.64 -15.60 -2.31
C ARG A 41 15.77 -14.59 -3.05
N LEU A 42 15.78 -13.31 -2.65
CA LEU A 42 15.10 -12.26 -3.40
C LEU A 42 15.78 -11.98 -4.75
N GLU A 43 17.01 -12.47 -4.96
CA GLU A 43 17.79 -12.34 -6.19
C GLU A 43 17.96 -10.88 -6.64
N GLN A 44 18.16 -10.00 -5.66
CA GLN A 44 18.36 -8.57 -5.90
C GLN A 44 19.86 -8.29 -6.02
N GLN A 45 20.33 -7.87 -7.19
CA GLN A 45 21.74 -7.60 -7.47
C GLN A 45 22.12 -6.16 -7.04
N THR A 46 22.09 -5.86 -5.74
CA THR A 46 22.35 -4.52 -5.21
C THR A 46 23.09 -4.51 -3.87
N SER A 47 23.70 -3.37 -3.54
CA SER A 47 24.22 -3.07 -2.20
C SER A 47 23.07 -2.90 -1.21
N ASN A 48 22.74 -3.96 -0.47
CA ASN A 48 21.61 -3.96 0.45
C ASN A 48 21.98 -3.26 1.78
N ALA A 49 21.10 -2.36 2.23
CA ALA A 49 21.25 -1.68 3.51
C ALA A 49 21.14 -2.67 4.66
N LYS A 50 22.21 -2.78 5.45
CA LYS A 50 22.23 -3.62 6.64
C LYS A 50 21.39 -2.97 7.73
N GLY A 51 20.47 -3.75 8.29
CA GLY A 51 19.78 -3.44 9.52
C GLY A 51 20.61 -3.80 10.74
N ARG A 52 19.93 -4.25 11.81
CA ARG A 52 20.58 -4.60 13.08
C ARG A 52 21.09 -6.04 13.08
N ASN A 53 22.19 -6.28 13.81
CA ASN A 53 22.73 -7.63 14.06
C ASN A 53 23.01 -8.45 12.79
N GLY A 54 23.47 -7.79 11.72
CA GLY A 54 23.77 -8.45 10.43
C GLY A 54 22.54 -8.87 9.61
N LYS A 55 21.33 -8.47 10.03
CA LYS A 55 20.08 -8.66 9.27
C LYS A 55 19.81 -7.46 8.34
N TYR A 56 18.77 -7.56 7.52
CA TYR A 56 18.34 -6.52 6.58
C TYR A 56 16.91 -6.07 6.93
N TYR A 57 16.63 -4.78 6.79
CA TYR A 57 15.25 -4.28 6.92
C TYR A 57 14.44 -4.66 5.67
N ALA A 58 13.17 -5.00 5.88
CA ALA A 58 12.21 -5.20 4.81
C ALA A 58 10.81 -4.76 5.24
N MET A 59 9.97 -4.43 4.25
CA MET A 59 8.53 -4.19 4.41
C MET A 59 7.76 -5.18 3.55
N VAL A 60 6.58 -5.59 4.02
CA VAL A 60 5.68 -6.45 3.26
C VAL A 60 4.88 -5.58 2.28
N GLU A 61 4.83 -5.98 1.01
CA GLU A 61 4.24 -5.22 -0.10
C GLU A 61 2.81 -4.75 0.16
N VAL A 62 1.95 -5.61 0.74
CA VAL A 62 0.54 -5.26 1.00
C VAL A 62 0.37 -3.97 1.83
N PHE A 63 1.28 -3.69 2.77
CA PHE A 63 1.19 -2.48 3.60
C PHE A 63 1.56 -1.22 2.81
N HIS A 64 2.53 -1.32 1.90
CA HIS A 64 2.86 -0.22 0.99
C HIS A 64 1.74 0.01 -0.05
N GLN A 65 1.13 -1.05 -0.56
CA GLN A 65 -0.03 -0.96 -1.46
C GLN A 65 -1.22 -0.26 -0.77
N LEU A 66 -1.53 -0.64 0.47
CA LEU A 66 -2.57 0.01 1.28
C LEU A 66 -2.22 1.46 1.62
N HIS A 67 -0.94 1.77 1.90
CA HIS A 67 -0.46 3.13 2.12
C HIS A 67 -0.75 4.02 0.89
N CYS A 68 -0.36 3.55 -0.30
CA CYS A 68 -0.61 4.25 -1.55
C CYS A 68 -2.11 4.47 -1.80
N LEU A 69 -2.94 3.45 -1.54
CA LEU A 69 -4.40 3.58 -1.65
C LEU A 69 -4.98 4.61 -0.67
N ASN A 70 -4.47 4.68 0.57
CA ASN A 70 -4.88 5.70 1.54
C ASN A 70 -4.44 7.11 1.13
N MET A 71 -3.27 7.27 0.49
CA MET A 71 -2.87 8.56 -0.09
C MET A 71 -3.85 9.00 -1.19
N LEU A 72 -4.27 8.08 -2.07
CA LEU A 72 -5.30 8.36 -3.07
C LEU A 72 -6.64 8.68 -2.41
N ARG A 73 -7.06 7.96 -1.37
CA ARG A 73 -8.27 8.31 -0.60
C ARG A 73 -8.21 9.74 -0.08
N LYS A 74 -7.11 10.12 0.58
CA LYS A 74 -6.96 11.47 1.14
C LYS A 74 -6.96 12.55 0.04
N SER A 75 -6.49 12.25 -1.17
CA SER A 75 -6.52 13.21 -2.30
C SER A 75 -7.94 13.50 -2.83
N THR A 76 -8.91 12.63 -2.60
CA THR A 76 -10.32 12.86 -2.97
C THR A 76 -11.03 13.87 -2.06
N ARG A 77 -10.45 14.17 -0.90
CA ARG A 77 -10.97 15.10 0.11
C ARG A 77 -9.92 16.15 0.44
N ARG A 78 -9.36 16.73 -0.62
CA ARG A 78 -8.31 17.74 -0.52
C ARG A 78 -8.73 18.83 0.45
N GLU A 79 -9.95 19.35 0.42
CA GLU A 79 -10.42 20.39 1.34
C GLU A 79 -10.21 20.09 2.85
N TYR A 80 -10.25 18.82 3.26
CA TYR A 80 -9.99 18.40 4.64
C TYR A 80 -8.50 18.12 4.90
N TYR A 81 -7.77 17.59 3.90
CA TYR A 81 -6.37 17.15 4.04
C TYR A 81 -5.33 18.17 3.51
N GLN A 82 -5.76 19.17 2.74
CA GLN A 82 -5.01 20.22 2.04
C GLN A 82 -5.92 21.45 1.90
N LYS A 83 -5.62 22.55 2.59
CA LYS A 83 -6.41 23.78 2.46
C LYS A 83 -6.45 24.20 0.97
N ASP A 84 -7.65 24.37 0.43
CA ASP A 84 -8.01 24.75 -0.95
C ASP A 84 -8.29 23.62 -1.96
N SER A 85 -9.56 23.23 -2.10
CA SER A 85 -10.12 22.77 -3.39
C SER A 85 -11.65 22.85 -3.43
N ALA A 86 -12.19 23.25 -4.58
CA ALA A 86 -13.63 23.30 -4.86
C ALA A 86 -14.27 21.90 -4.89
N LEU A 87 -15.51 21.81 -4.38
CA LEU A 87 -16.29 20.58 -4.26
C LEU A 87 -16.50 19.91 -5.63
N GLY A 88 -16.17 18.62 -5.73
CA GLY A 88 -16.74 17.74 -6.75
C GLY A 88 -18.16 17.32 -6.40
N ASP A 89 -18.92 16.84 -7.39
CA ASP A 89 -20.28 16.32 -7.19
C ASP A 89 -20.28 15.18 -6.13
N ALA A 90 -21.25 15.23 -5.20
CA ALA A 90 -21.36 14.30 -4.08
C ALA A 90 -21.55 12.84 -4.55
N GLU A 91 -22.24 12.64 -5.67
CA GLU A 91 -22.42 11.32 -6.27
C GLU A 91 -21.10 10.77 -6.82
N HIS A 92 -20.32 11.61 -7.50
CA HIS A 92 -19.01 11.26 -8.03
C HIS A 92 -18.03 10.87 -6.91
N ILE A 93 -18.03 11.62 -5.80
CA ILE A 93 -17.21 11.30 -4.62
C ILE A 93 -17.65 9.97 -3.98
N GLY A 94 -18.97 9.72 -3.92
CA GLY A 94 -19.52 8.45 -3.43
C GLY A 94 -19.05 7.24 -4.24
N LEU A 95 -19.00 7.35 -5.57
CA LEU A 95 -18.50 6.29 -6.44
C LEU A 95 -17.00 6.04 -6.24
N ILE A 96 -16.19 7.11 -6.12
CA ILE A 96 -14.75 6.96 -5.85
C ILE A 96 -14.51 6.26 -4.50
N HIS A 97 -15.28 6.61 -3.47
CA HIS A 97 -15.21 5.94 -2.17
C HIS A 97 -15.53 4.44 -2.28
N HIS A 98 -16.56 4.07 -3.03
CA HIS A 98 -16.86 2.66 -3.29
C HIS A 98 -15.68 1.93 -3.96
N CYS A 99 -15.08 2.52 -4.98
CA CYS A 99 -13.89 1.96 -5.64
C CYS A 99 -12.71 1.79 -4.67
N ILE A 100 -12.43 2.78 -3.82
CA ILE A 100 -11.37 2.71 -2.82
C ILE A 100 -11.60 1.56 -1.85
N ASP A 101 -12.84 1.37 -1.36
CA ASP A 101 -13.11 0.31 -0.40
C ASP A 101 -13.05 -1.09 -1.04
N ILE A 102 -13.47 -1.25 -2.30
CA ILE A 102 -13.25 -2.48 -3.07
C ILE A 102 -11.75 -2.77 -3.15
N LEU A 103 -10.95 -1.80 -3.58
CA LEU A 103 -9.51 -1.99 -3.76
C LEU A 103 -8.84 -2.35 -2.43
N ARG A 104 -9.21 -1.69 -1.32
CA ARG A 104 -8.71 -2.02 0.02
C ARG A 104 -9.00 -3.49 0.35
N GLN A 105 -10.24 -3.94 0.12
CA GLN A 105 -10.64 -5.32 0.38
C GLN A 105 -9.91 -6.33 -0.52
N VAL A 106 -9.73 -6.03 -1.80
CA VAL A 106 -9.01 -6.89 -2.76
C VAL A 106 -7.53 -6.99 -2.41
N LEU A 107 -6.88 -5.87 -2.03
CA LEU A 107 -5.49 -5.86 -1.56
C LEU A 107 -5.32 -6.70 -0.31
N MET A 108 -6.23 -6.60 0.66
CA MET A 108 -6.18 -7.43 1.87
C MET A 108 -6.45 -8.91 1.57
N CYS A 109 -7.33 -9.22 0.62
CA CYS A 109 -7.64 -10.61 0.23
C CYS A 109 -6.52 -11.27 -0.57
N ASN A 110 -5.84 -10.50 -1.41
CA ASN A 110 -4.68 -10.93 -2.19
C ASN A 110 -3.40 -10.36 -1.59
N ALA A 111 -3.31 -10.33 -0.25
CA ALA A 111 -2.24 -9.68 0.47
C ALA A 111 -0.87 -10.12 -0.08
N ASP A 112 -0.21 -9.20 -0.79
CA ASP A 112 1.07 -9.45 -1.39
C ASP A 112 2.13 -9.55 -0.29
N THR A 113 2.65 -10.76 -0.10
CA THR A 113 3.69 -11.06 0.88
C THR A 113 5.10 -10.85 0.35
N GLY A 114 5.24 -10.27 -0.85
CA GLY A 114 6.52 -9.81 -1.37
C GLY A 114 7.20 -8.82 -0.43
N LEU A 115 8.51 -8.63 -0.63
CA LEU A 115 9.35 -7.84 0.28
C LEU A 115 9.99 -6.66 -0.45
N ILE A 116 9.64 -5.45 0.01
CA ILE A 116 10.37 -4.22 -0.27
C ILE A 116 11.59 -4.20 0.64
N THR A 117 12.76 -4.16 0.04
CA THR A 117 14.07 -4.05 0.72
C THR A 117 14.64 -2.66 0.51
N PHE A 118 15.79 -2.39 1.13
CA PHE A 118 16.40 -1.07 1.09
C PHE A 118 17.82 -1.14 0.53
N THR A 119 18.15 -0.21 -0.35
CA THR A 119 19.50 -0.03 -0.91
C THR A 119 20.30 0.88 0.01
N ASP A 120 21.56 0.51 0.26
CA ASP A 120 22.53 1.39 0.91
C ASP A 120 22.95 2.50 -0.06
N VAL A 121 22.78 3.75 0.35
CA VAL A 121 23.06 4.95 -0.45
C VAL A 121 24.18 5.81 0.14
N GLY A 122 24.84 5.34 1.20
CA GLY A 122 25.97 6.05 1.84
C GLY A 122 25.64 6.65 3.21
N GLN A 123 26.65 7.23 3.87
CA GLN A 123 26.64 7.47 5.32
C GLN A 123 25.72 8.60 5.82
N ASP A 124 25.12 9.40 4.94
CA ASP A 124 24.26 10.54 5.33
C ASP A 124 22.85 10.49 4.72
N GLU A 125 22.52 9.40 4.03
CA GLU A 125 21.23 9.23 3.37
C GLU A 125 20.44 8.07 3.99
N TRP A 126 19.13 8.29 4.15
CA TRP A 126 18.24 7.20 4.53
C TRP A 126 18.25 6.13 3.43
N PRO A 127 18.36 4.84 3.79
CA PRO A 127 18.27 3.77 2.81
C PRO A 127 17.05 3.90 1.91
N SER A 128 17.27 3.79 0.61
CA SER A 128 16.20 4.00 -0.37
C SER A 128 15.39 2.71 -0.55
N PRO A 129 14.05 2.73 -0.41
CA PRO A 129 13.22 1.56 -0.62
C PRO A 129 13.25 1.13 -2.09
N ARG A 130 13.28 -0.19 -2.32
CA ARG A 130 13.24 -0.77 -3.65
C ARG A 130 11.84 -1.29 -3.98
N PHE A 131 11.11 -0.56 -4.80
CA PHE A 131 9.75 -0.94 -5.23
C PHE A 131 9.72 -1.91 -6.42
N SER A 132 10.84 -2.10 -7.13
CA SER A 132 10.96 -3.13 -8.17
C SER A 132 11.34 -4.46 -7.51
N THR A 133 10.31 -5.18 -7.04
CA THR A 133 10.41 -6.48 -6.40
C THR A 133 9.80 -7.56 -7.28
N LYS A 134 10.01 -8.83 -6.92
CA LYS A 134 9.43 -9.96 -7.65
C LYS A 134 8.03 -10.24 -7.11
N HIS A 135 7.06 -10.35 -8.00
CA HIS A 135 5.68 -10.68 -7.66
C HIS A 135 5.24 -11.96 -8.39
N THR A 136 4.30 -12.68 -7.78
CA THR A 136 3.62 -13.79 -8.44
C THR A 136 2.25 -13.33 -8.91
N CYS A 137 2.08 -13.21 -10.22
CA CYS A 137 0.85 -12.70 -10.82
C CYS A 137 0.02 -13.83 -11.44
N ARG A 138 -1.29 -13.62 -11.50
CA ARG A 138 -2.13 -14.35 -12.46
C ARG A 138 -1.78 -13.87 -13.86
N ASN A 139 -1.91 -14.74 -14.86
CA ASN A 139 -1.68 -14.37 -16.25
C ASN A 139 -2.84 -13.47 -16.71
N TYR A 140 -2.60 -12.15 -16.68
CA TYR A 140 -3.62 -11.15 -17.04
C TYR A 140 -4.10 -11.32 -18.48
N SER A 141 -3.20 -11.55 -19.43
CA SER A 141 -3.56 -11.74 -20.83
C SER A 141 -4.45 -12.95 -21.04
N ALA A 142 -4.18 -14.06 -20.34
CA ALA A 142 -5.04 -15.24 -20.40
C ALA A 142 -6.43 -15.00 -19.80
N VAL A 143 -6.55 -14.14 -18.78
CA VAL A 143 -7.85 -13.73 -18.24
C VAL A 143 -8.61 -12.86 -19.23
N VAL A 144 -7.92 -11.92 -19.91
CA VAL A 144 -8.52 -11.07 -20.94
C VAL A 144 -9.00 -11.89 -22.13
N GLU A 145 -8.23 -12.88 -22.56
CA GLU A 145 -8.61 -13.76 -23.68
C GLU A 145 -9.79 -14.69 -23.35
N TRP A 146 -9.95 -15.06 -22.08
CA TRP A 146 -11.04 -15.92 -21.64
C TRP A 146 -12.42 -15.23 -21.68
N VAL A 147 -12.47 -13.90 -21.55
CA VAL A 147 -13.71 -13.09 -21.52
C VAL A 147 -14.06 -12.60 -22.93
#